data_AF-A0A524FWH9-F1
#
_entry.id   AF-A0A524FWH9-F1
#
_cell.length_a   1.000
_cell.length_b   1.000
_cell.length_c   1.000
_cell.angle_alpha   90.00
_cell.angle_beta   90.00
_cell.angle_gamma   90.00
#
_symmetry.space_group_name_H-M   'P 1'
#
loop_
_entity.id
_entity.type
_entity.pdbx_description
1 polymer ?
#
loop_
_entity_poly.entity_id
_entity_poly.type
_entity_poly.pdbx_seq_one_letter_code
_entity_poly.pdbx_strand_id
1 'polypeptide(L)'
;MHNKGFDHADYINEIIKCDKCIGDLTRDLEDLGYYKDTAICIVSDHGNYKAQNLHDIEPFFQKLGLKQYIPKKKVGDFDANMGSIGFFNFRGDTWNHHPTIHQMENFKPSGTGADKLNLFKILWKVPGTKFMYYRDDKNTPDHGIIHIESLNKKSGEIIKGTIEYQGHGKDQQTKYSFENGELFGYEKYEDISKLLDNRFHSIDEWLAKTYKIDFPMFIDQLPRYFKNPRACDIMISTCGEYGFNYEHGKTVSNKYYSHDIAKKESMTVPLIIGGTSEIPNSKLSYCKTTDVVPTLLDLLGISPDSSVVGKSLLNRVF
;
A
#
# COMPACT_ATOMS: atom_id res chain seq x y z
N MET A 1 15.43 8.53 -8.31
CA MET A 1 14.41 7.58 -8.79
C MET A 1 13.37 8.26 -9.68
N HIS A 2 12.41 9.05 -9.16
CA HIS A 2 11.26 9.55 -9.95
C HIS A 2 11.57 10.27 -11.27
N ASN A 3 12.62 11.09 -11.33
CA ASN A 3 12.88 11.95 -12.49
C ASN A 3 13.47 11.20 -13.68
N LYS A 4 14.35 10.23 -13.42
CA LYS A 4 15.16 9.56 -14.46
C LYS A 4 15.01 8.04 -14.49
N GLY A 5 14.47 7.45 -13.42
CA GLY A 5 14.34 6.01 -13.24
C GLY A 5 15.35 5.40 -12.29
N PHE A 6 15.04 4.19 -11.84
CA PHE A 6 15.96 3.33 -11.07
C PHE A 6 17.00 2.63 -11.97
N ASP A 7 16.75 2.62 -13.28
CA ASP A 7 17.60 2.05 -14.33
C ASP A 7 18.57 3.06 -14.95
N HIS A 8 18.51 4.33 -14.53
CA HIS A 8 19.37 5.39 -15.05
C HIS A 8 20.74 5.42 -14.34
N ALA A 9 21.80 5.76 -15.09
CA ALA A 9 23.18 5.84 -14.58
C ALA A 9 23.31 6.70 -13.31
N ASP A 10 22.69 7.88 -13.27
CA ASP A 10 22.63 8.71 -12.07
C ASP A 10 22.11 7.97 -10.83
N TYR A 11 21.04 7.18 -10.94
CA TYR A 11 20.52 6.43 -9.80
C TYR A 11 21.52 5.38 -9.33
N ILE A 12 22.12 4.64 -10.27
CA ILE A 12 23.15 3.63 -9.98
C ILE A 12 24.37 4.30 -9.30
N ASN A 13 24.78 5.46 -9.80
CA ASN A 13 25.88 6.24 -9.21
C ASN A 13 25.54 6.73 -7.79
N GLU A 14 24.29 7.12 -7.52
CA GLU A 14 23.87 7.44 -6.14
C GLU A 14 23.91 6.20 -5.22
N ILE A 15 23.54 5.01 -5.71
CA ILE A 15 23.67 3.77 -4.92
C ILE A 15 25.14 3.46 -4.61
N ILE A 16 26.05 3.63 -5.57
CA ILE A 16 27.50 3.44 -5.36
C ILE A 16 28.05 4.48 -4.35
N LYS A 17 27.56 5.72 -4.40
CA LYS A 17 27.93 6.73 -3.40
C LYS A 17 27.42 6.35 -2.01
N CYS A 18 26.19 5.86 -1.89
CA CYS A 18 25.65 5.37 -0.62
C CYS A 18 26.52 4.25 -0.05
N ASP A 19 26.90 3.26 -0.87
CA ASP A 19 27.80 2.17 -0.48
C ASP A 19 29.14 2.70 0.05
N LYS A 20 29.77 3.64 -0.67
CA LYS A 20 30.98 4.31 -0.21
C LYS A 20 30.78 5.03 1.12
N CYS A 21 29.71 5.81 1.28
CA CYS A 21 29.43 6.55 2.51
C CYS A 21 29.20 5.60 3.70
N ILE A 22 28.56 4.45 3.49
CA ILE A 22 28.43 3.43 4.53
C ILE A 22 29.81 2.86 4.90
N GLY A 23 30.65 2.54 3.91
CA GLY A 23 32.01 2.06 4.14
C GLY A 23 32.91 3.08 4.87
N ASP A 24 32.77 4.36 4.55
CA ASP A 24 33.47 5.45 5.22
C ASP A 24 32.99 5.57 6.69
N LEU A 25 31.67 5.57 6.93
CA LEU A 25 31.09 5.55 8.27
C LEU A 25 31.58 4.37 9.11
N THR A 26 31.62 3.15 8.55
CA THR A 26 32.07 1.97 9.28
C THR A 26 33.54 2.07 9.67
N ARG A 27 34.42 2.58 8.79
CA ARG A 27 35.84 2.78 9.13
C ARG A 27 36.02 3.84 10.21
N ASP A 28 35.30 4.96 10.11
CA ASP A 28 35.37 6.00 11.14
C ASP A 28 34.92 5.47 12.51
N LEU A 29 33.87 4.62 12.54
CA LEU A 29 33.44 3.94 13.76
C LEU A 29 34.48 2.94 14.29
N GLU A 30 35.22 2.25 13.41
CA GLU A 30 36.31 1.35 13.80
C GLU A 30 37.49 2.13 14.39
N ASP A 31 37.93 3.20 13.74
CA ASP A 31 39.03 4.07 14.17
C ASP A 31 38.74 4.75 15.52
N LEU A 32 37.47 5.10 15.77
CA LEU A 32 37.01 5.65 17.05
C LEU A 32 36.76 4.58 18.12
N GLY A 33 36.81 3.28 17.77
CA GLY A 33 36.56 2.18 18.68
C GLY A 33 35.07 1.93 19.03
N TYR A 34 34.13 2.55 18.30
CA TYR A 34 32.68 2.43 18.54
C TYR A 34 31.97 1.38 17.68
N TYR A 35 32.63 0.84 16.65
CA TYR A 35 31.99 -0.06 15.70
C TYR A 35 31.34 -1.29 16.35
N LYS A 36 32.02 -1.90 17.33
CA LYS A 36 31.51 -3.10 18.03
C LYS A 36 30.32 -2.82 18.95
N ASP A 37 30.08 -1.57 19.29
CA ASP A 37 28.98 -1.12 20.16
C ASP A 37 27.87 -0.42 19.36
N THR A 38 27.96 -0.42 18.03
CA THR A 38 27.02 0.28 17.15
C THR A 38 26.28 -0.72 16.26
N ALA A 39 24.95 -0.74 16.35
CA ALA A 39 24.10 -1.44 15.39
C ALA A 39 23.76 -0.50 14.22
N ILE A 40 23.96 -0.96 12.99
CA ILE A 40 23.64 -0.23 11.76
C ILE A 40 22.55 -1.00 11.03
N CYS A 41 21.39 -0.36 10.82
CA CYS A 41 20.27 -0.93 10.09
C CYS A 41 20.01 -0.11 8.81
N ILE A 42 19.99 -0.79 7.67
CA ILE A 42 19.73 -0.21 6.35
C ILE A 42 18.48 -0.88 5.79
N VAL A 43 17.49 -0.07 5.44
CA VAL A 43 16.21 -0.49 4.88
C VAL A 43 15.67 0.61 3.95
N SER A 44 14.71 0.27 3.09
CA SER A 44 13.95 1.24 2.30
C SER A 44 12.51 1.31 2.82
N ASP A 45 11.87 2.46 2.68
CA ASP A 45 10.45 2.64 2.99
C ASP A 45 9.54 1.89 2.00
N HIS A 46 9.93 1.86 0.72
CA HIS A 46 9.25 1.12 -0.34
C HIS A 46 10.20 0.69 -1.46
N GLY A 47 9.70 -0.18 -2.34
CA GLY A 47 10.31 -0.51 -3.63
C GLY A 47 9.92 0.52 -4.70
N ASN A 48 9.94 0.13 -5.98
CA ASN A 48 9.58 1.03 -7.08
C ASN A 48 9.06 0.28 -8.30
N TYR A 49 8.47 1.02 -9.24
CA TYR A 49 8.05 0.51 -10.54
C TYR A 49 8.15 1.60 -11.62
N LYS A 50 8.01 1.19 -12.87
CA LYS A 50 7.87 2.07 -14.05
C LYS A 50 6.47 1.88 -14.65
N ALA A 51 5.68 2.93 -14.69
CA ALA A 51 4.39 2.93 -15.37
C ALA A 51 4.57 2.62 -16.87
N GLN A 52 3.62 1.95 -17.48
CA GLN A 52 3.67 1.66 -18.92
C GLN A 52 3.23 2.87 -19.75
N ASN A 53 2.20 3.58 -19.28
CA ASN A 53 1.63 4.75 -19.95
C ASN A 53 1.43 5.89 -18.94
N LEU A 54 1.37 7.11 -19.47
CA LEU A 54 0.92 8.29 -18.73
C LEU A 54 -0.39 8.81 -19.31
N HIS A 55 -1.26 9.31 -18.44
CA HIS A 55 -2.54 9.86 -18.86
C HIS A 55 -2.94 11.05 -17.99
N ASP A 56 -3.43 12.11 -18.61
CA ASP A 56 -4.05 13.23 -17.90
C ASP A 56 -5.51 12.89 -17.58
N ILE A 57 -5.81 12.72 -16.29
CA ILE A 57 -7.14 12.36 -15.80
C ILE A 57 -8.01 13.58 -15.47
N GLU A 58 -7.45 14.79 -15.44
CA GLU A 58 -8.20 15.99 -15.08
C GLU A 58 -9.44 16.20 -15.98
N PRO A 59 -9.34 16.08 -17.33
CA PRO A 59 -10.49 16.25 -18.22
C PRO A 59 -11.62 15.24 -17.97
N PHE A 60 -11.28 14.04 -17.47
CA PHE A 60 -12.27 13.01 -17.15
C PHE A 60 -13.19 13.49 -16.01
N PHE A 61 -12.63 14.04 -14.93
CA PHE A 61 -13.42 14.55 -13.81
C PHE A 61 -14.21 15.81 -14.18
N GLN A 62 -13.61 16.72 -14.94
CA GLN A 62 -14.30 17.93 -15.42
C GLN A 62 -15.54 17.58 -16.26
N LYS A 63 -15.43 16.59 -17.15
CA LYS A 63 -16.55 16.13 -17.99
C LYS A 63 -17.70 15.51 -17.17
N LEU A 64 -17.40 14.96 -16.01
CA LEU A 64 -18.40 14.42 -15.08
C LEU A 64 -19.04 15.50 -14.20
N GLY A 65 -18.56 16.75 -14.27
CA GLY A 65 -19.01 17.84 -13.43
C GLY A 65 -18.48 17.76 -11.99
N LEU A 66 -17.49 16.91 -11.72
CA LEU A 66 -16.88 16.80 -10.39
C LEU A 66 -15.93 17.97 -10.15
N LYS A 67 -16.16 18.72 -9.08
CA LYS A 67 -15.29 19.83 -8.66
C LYS A 67 -14.31 19.36 -7.60
N GLN A 68 -13.04 19.67 -7.79
CA GLN A 68 -12.00 19.47 -6.80
C GLN A 68 -12.32 20.21 -5.50
N TYR A 69 -12.02 19.57 -4.36
CA TYR A 69 -12.14 20.15 -3.04
C TYR A 69 -11.16 21.31 -2.82
N ILE A 70 -11.67 22.40 -2.27
CA ILE A 70 -10.91 23.60 -1.89
C ILE A 70 -10.96 23.74 -0.36
N PRO A 71 -9.94 23.26 0.39
CA PRO A 71 -9.98 23.21 1.85
C PRO A 71 -10.30 24.53 2.54
N LYS A 72 -9.72 25.64 2.05
CA LYS A 72 -9.94 27.00 2.62
C LYS A 72 -11.41 27.43 2.56
N LYS A 73 -12.16 26.97 1.57
CA LYS A 73 -13.57 27.32 1.34
C LYS A 73 -14.53 26.22 1.77
N LYS A 74 -14.02 25.02 2.08
CA LYS A 74 -14.81 23.82 2.39
C LYS A 74 -15.86 23.48 1.32
N VAL A 75 -15.55 23.75 0.05
CA VAL A 75 -16.42 23.44 -1.11
C VAL A 75 -15.72 22.53 -2.10
N GLY A 76 -16.51 21.76 -2.83
CA GLY A 76 -16.08 20.76 -3.82
C GLY A 76 -16.82 19.45 -3.61
N ASP A 77 -16.54 18.50 -4.49
CA ASP A 77 -17.18 17.19 -4.56
C ASP A 77 -16.24 16.07 -4.11
N PHE A 78 -14.96 16.18 -4.45
CA PHE A 78 -13.95 15.16 -4.14
C PHE A 78 -12.54 15.76 -3.97
N ASP A 79 -11.67 15.03 -3.29
CA ASP A 79 -10.22 15.21 -3.32
C ASP A 79 -9.56 13.90 -3.73
N ALA A 80 -8.51 13.97 -4.56
CA ALA A 80 -7.77 12.77 -4.94
C ALA A 80 -6.27 13.02 -5.14
N ASN A 81 -5.51 11.98 -4.82
CA ASN A 81 -4.13 11.81 -5.25
C ASN A 81 -4.05 10.52 -6.08
N MET A 82 -3.41 10.57 -7.24
CA MET A 82 -3.40 9.46 -8.17
C MET A 82 -2.07 9.31 -8.92
N GLY A 83 -1.30 8.30 -8.52
CA GLY A 83 -0.17 7.73 -9.27
C GLY A 83 -0.64 6.60 -10.18
N SER A 84 -0.18 5.36 -9.96
CA SER A 84 -0.88 4.15 -10.45
C SER A 84 -1.86 3.56 -9.43
N ILE A 85 -1.90 4.13 -8.22
CA ILE A 85 -2.99 3.99 -7.26
C ILE A 85 -3.67 5.34 -7.16
N GLY A 86 -5.01 5.35 -7.19
CA GLY A 86 -5.83 6.52 -6.91
C GLY A 86 -6.50 6.40 -5.56
N PHE A 87 -6.32 7.42 -4.71
CA PHE A 87 -6.97 7.56 -3.42
C PHE A 87 -8.03 8.65 -3.53
N PHE A 88 -9.31 8.28 -3.44
CA PHE A 88 -10.43 9.20 -3.63
C PHE A 88 -11.16 9.45 -2.32
N ASN A 89 -11.27 10.72 -1.95
CA ASN A 89 -12.08 11.19 -0.83
C ASN A 89 -13.28 11.95 -1.39
N PHE A 90 -14.48 11.61 -0.97
CA PHE A 90 -15.73 12.24 -1.33
C PHE A 90 -16.39 12.81 -0.10
N ARG A 91 -17.20 13.85 -0.30
CA ARG A 91 -17.93 14.45 0.81
C ARG A 91 -19.08 13.55 1.25
N GLY A 92 -19.07 13.10 2.50
CA GLY A 92 -20.26 12.56 3.18
C GLY A 92 -21.20 13.68 3.64
N ASP A 93 -21.79 13.55 4.84
CA ASP A 93 -22.56 14.64 5.44
C ASP A 93 -21.69 15.89 5.64
N THR A 94 -20.42 15.66 5.99
CA THR A 94 -19.36 16.67 6.08
C THR A 94 -18.07 16.11 5.49
N TRP A 95 -17.06 16.96 5.30
CA TRP A 95 -15.71 16.53 4.92
C TRP A 95 -14.95 15.76 6.02
N ASN A 96 -15.51 15.63 7.22
CA ASN A 96 -14.95 14.84 8.31
C ASN A 96 -15.63 13.47 8.45
N HIS A 97 -16.61 13.16 7.59
CA HIS A 97 -17.34 11.90 7.61
C HIS A 97 -17.20 11.22 6.24
N HIS A 98 -16.82 9.95 6.25
CA HIS A 98 -16.90 9.11 5.06
C HIS A 98 -18.35 9.04 4.58
N PRO A 99 -18.63 9.17 3.27
CA PRO A 99 -19.94 8.89 2.72
C PRO A 99 -20.26 7.40 2.84
N THR A 100 -21.54 7.09 2.97
CA THR A 100 -22.01 5.70 2.87
C THR A 100 -21.90 5.18 1.44
N ILE A 101 -21.90 3.86 1.27
CA ILE A 101 -21.99 3.22 -0.05
C ILE A 101 -23.20 3.76 -0.82
N HIS A 102 -24.35 3.88 -0.14
CA HIS A 102 -25.54 4.46 -0.75
C HIS A 102 -25.32 5.91 -1.21
N GLN A 103 -24.66 6.77 -0.41
CA GLN A 103 -24.34 8.14 -0.82
C GLN A 103 -23.42 8.15 -2.06
N MET A 104 -22.44 7.24 -2.15
CA MET A 104 -21.53 7.12 -3.30
C MET A 104 -22.19 6.57 -4.57
N GLU A 105 -23.17 5.66 -4.43
CA GLU A 105 -23.97 5.15 -5.56
C GLU A 105 -24.95 6.21 -6.11
N ASN A 106 -25.32 7.17 -5.27
CA ASN A 106 -26.33 8.19 -5.53
C ASN A 106 -25.73 9.61 -5.50
N PHE A 107 -24.43 9.72 -5.76
CA PHE A 107 -23.65 10.94 -5.61
C PHE A 107 -24.14 12.05 -6.54
N LYS A 108 -24.22 13.29 -6.05
CA LYS A 108 -24.65 14.45 -6.86
C LYS A 108 -23.50 15.42 -7.03
N PRO A 109 -22.90 15.52 -8.23
CA PRO A 109 -21.82 16.48 -8.48
C PRO A 109 -22.35 17.92 -8.40
N SER A 110 -21.51 18.84 -7.94
CA SER A 110 -21.85 20.27 -7.85
C SER A 110 -21.67 21.03 -9.17
N GLY A 111 -21.09 20.42 -10.19
CA GLY A 111 -20.93 20.97 -11.54
C GLY A 111 -22.12 20.69 -12.47
N THR A 112 -22.03 21.21 -13.70
CA THR A 112 -23.02 20.99 -14.75
C THR A 112 -22.71 19.68 -15.48
N GLY A 113 -23.66 18.72 -15.53
CA GLY A 113 -23.49 17.54 -16.40
C GLY A 113 -24.23 16.27 -15.99
N ALA A 114 -24.54 16.07 -14.71
CA ALA A 114 -25.31 14.92 -14.24
C ALA A 114 -26.06 15.20 -12.93
N ASP A 115 -27.34 14.86 -12.88
CA ASP A 115 -28.15 15.00 -11.65
C ASP A 115 -27.78 13.96 -10.58
N LYS A 116 -27.12 12.87 -11.00
CA LYS A 116 -26.73 11.73 -10.17
C LYS A 116 -25.65 10.90 -10.85
N LEU A 117 -24.66 10.49 -10.08
CA LEU A 117 -23.51 9.67 -10.48
C LEU A 117 -23.41 8.46 -9.54
N ASN A 118 -23.09 7.30 -10.09
CA ASN A 118 -22.63 6.16 -9.31
C ASN A 118 -21.11 6.12 -9.39
N LEU A 119 -20.43 6.49 -8.31
CA LEU A 119 -18.97 6.68 -8.30
C LEU A 119 -18.22 5.38 -8.61
N PHE A 120 -18.68 4.23 -8.11
CA PHE A 120 -18.10 2.92 -8.42
C PHE A 120 -18.10 2.63 -9.93
N LYS A 121 -19.25 2.82 -10.59
CA LYS A 121 -19.36 2.61 -12.06
C LYS A 121 -18.50 3.57 -12.87
N ILE A 122 -18.28 4.78 -12.36
CA ILE A 122 -17.54 5.81 -13.07
C ILE A 122 -16.04 5.59 -12.92
N LEU A 123 -15.56 5.26 -11.72
CA LEU A 123 -14.13 5.04 -11.48
C LEU A 123 -13.60 3.80 -12.22
N TRP A 124 -14.46 2.82 -12.56
CA TRP A 124 -14.12 1.75 -13.49
C TRP A 124 -13.82 2.21 -14.93
N LYS A 125 -14.24 3.42 -15.32
CA LYS A 125 -13.96 4.01 -16.65
C LYS A 125 -12.61 4.71 -16.71
N VAL A 126 -11.92 4.85 -15.57
CA VAL A 126 -10.55 5.37 -15.52
C VAL A 126 -9.63 4.38 -16.26
N PRO A 127 -8.78 4.85 -17.19
CA PRO A 127 -7.95 3.96 -18.00
C PRO A 127 -7.07 3.02 -17.18
N GLY A 128 -7.13 1.73 -17.50
CA GLY A 128 -6.28 0.72 -16.89
C GLY A 128 -6.60 0.35 -15.45
N THR A 129 -7.73 0.79 -14.88
CA THR A 129 -8.20 0.31 -13.57
C THR A 129 -8.33 -1.21 -13.59
N LYS A 130 -7.66 -1.88 -12.65
CA LYS A 130 -7.68 -3.34 -12.47
C LYS A 130 -8.39 -3.74 -11.21
N PHE A 131 -8.23 -2.95 -10.16
CA PHE A 131 -8.83 -3.19 -8.86
C PHE A 131 -9.48 -1.94 -8.32
N MET A 132 -10.54 -2.15 -7.55
CA MET A 132 -11.19 -1.14 -6.73
C MET A 132 -11.37 -1.69 -5.32
N TYR A 133 -11.14 -0.86 -4.32
CA TYR A 133 -11.22 -1.21 -2.90
C TYR A 133 -12.00 -0.14 -2.16
N TYR A 134 -12.90 -0.53 -1.27
CA TYR A 134 -13.65 0.39 -0.43
C TYR A 134 -14.15 -0.29 0.83
N ARG A 135 -14.39 0.50 1.88
CA ARG A 135 -14.90 0.02 3.17
C ARG A 135 -16.40 -0.23 3.12
N ASP A 136 -16.87 -1.16 3.95
CA ASP A 136 -18.29 -1.27 4.28
C ASP A 136 -18.72 -0.14 5.25
N ASP A 137 -20.02 0.17 5.23
CA ASP A 137 -20.62 1.25 6.05
C ASP A 137 -20.51 0.96 7.55
N LYS A 138 -20.48 -0.31 7.95
CA LYS A 138 -20.48 -0.73 9.37
C LYS A 138 -19.09 -0.95 9.96
N ASN A 139 -18.03 -0.58 9.23
CA ASN A 139 -16.66 -0.79 9.70
C ASN A 139 -16.35 0.00 10.98
N THR A 140 -15.77 -0.68 11.96
CA THR A 140 -15.24 -0.13 13.20
C THR A 140 -13.70 -0.29 13.25
N PRO A 141 -13.02 0.30 14.24
CA PRO A 141 -11.59 0.06 14.46
C PRO A 141 -11.21 -1.40 14.76
N ASP A 142 -12.17 -2.25 15.15
CA ASP A 142 -11.91 -3.62 15.61
C ASP A 142 -12.48 -4.68 14.69
N HIS A 143 -13.48 -4.38 13.88
CA HIS A 143 -14.04 -5.31 12.91
C HIS A 143 -14.66 -4.59 11.71
N GLY A 144 -14.72 -5.27 10.58
CA GLY A 144 -15.33 -4.72 9.38
C GLY A 144 -15.03 -5.53 8.13
N ILE A 145 -15.52 -5.04 7.01
CA ILE A 145 -15.37 -5.63 5.68
C ILE A 145 -14.76 -4.59 4.75
N ILE A 146 -13.76 -5.00 3.98
CA ILE A 146 -13.27 -4.27 2.83
C ILE A 146 -13.76 -4.99 1.58
N HIS A 147 -14.49 -4.29 0.74
CA HIS A 147 -14.93 -4.77 -0.56
C HIS A 147 -13.79 -4.65 -1.57
N ILE A 148 -13.63 -5.68 -2.40
CA ILE A 148 -12.66 -5.72 -3.48
C ILE A 148 -13.39 -6.05 -4.76
N GLU A 149 -13.13 -5.27 -5.79
CA GLU A 149 -13.60 -5.56 -7.14
C GLU A 149 -12.40 -5.66 -8.09
N SER A 150 -12.47 -6.58 -9.05
CA SER A 150 -11.47 -6.73 -10.11
C SER A 150 -12.15 -6.91 -11.46
N LEU A 151 -11.61 -6.29 -12.51
CA LEU A 151 -12.14 -6.44 -13.87
C LEU A 151 -11.51 -7.66 -14.54
N ASN A 152 -12.33 -8.66 -14.84
CA ASN A 152 -11.91 -9.77 -15.67
C ASN A 152 -11.71 -9.27 -17.11
N LYS A 153 -10.45 -9.11 -17.53
CA LYS A 153 -10.14 -8.62 -18.89
C LYS A 153 -10.68 -9.51 -20.01
N LYS A 154 -10.95 -10.80 -19.76
CA LYS A 154 -11.48 -11.73 -20.77
C LYS A 154 -13.00 -11.61 -20.94
N SER A 155 -13.76 -11.58 -19.84
CA SER A 155 -15.22 -11.50 -19.88
C SER A 155 -15.76 -10.07 -19.86
N GLY A 156 -14.97 -9.09 -19.39
CA GLY A 156 -15.42 -7.73 -19.11
C GLY A 156 -16.26 -7.62 -17.83
N GLU A 157 -16.43 -8.72 -17.09
CA GLU A 157 -17.23 -8.75 -15.86
C GLU A 157 -16.40 -8.34 -14.64
N ILE A 158 -17.08 -7.75 -13.66
CA ILE A 158 -16.49 -7.43 -12.37
C ILE A 158 -16.58 -8.67 -11.47
N ILE A 159 -15.43 -9.16 -11.03
CA ILE A 159 -15.28 -10.20 -10.01
C ILE A 159 -15.22 -9.50 -8.65
N LYS A 160 -15.95 -10.04 -7.66
CA LYS A 160 -16.04 -9.47 -6.32
C LYS A 160 -15.41 -10.39 -5.28
N GLY A 161 -14.72 -9.76 -4.34
CA GLY A 161 -14.18 -10.36 -3.14
C GLY A 161 -14.37 -9.45 -1.93
N THR A 162 -14.15 -10.01 -0.76
CA THR A 162 -14.21 -9.29 0.52
C THR A 162 -13.05 -9.71 1.40
N ILE A 163 -12.56 -8.75 2.19
CA ILE A 163 -11.69 -9.03 3.32
C ILE A 163 -12.45 -8.64 4.58
N GLU A 164 -12.84 -9.64 5.36
CA GLU A 164 -13.33 -9.44 6.71
C GLU A 164 -12.14 -9.35 7.65
N TYR A 165 -12.13 -8.36 8.54
CA TYR A 165 -11.10 -8.23 9.57
C TYR A 165 -11.71 -8.21 10.96
N GLN A 166 -10.93 -8.71 11.92
CA GLN A 166 -11.23 -8.62 13.35
C GLN A 166 -9.94 -8.33 14.14
N GLY A 167 -10.06 -7.70 15.30
CA GLY A 167 -8.95 -7.34 16.18
C GLY A 167 -8.19 -6.09 15.74
N HIS A 168 -7.15 -5.76 16.51
CA HIS A 168 -6.36 -4.55 16.34
C HIS A 168 -4.87 -4.82 16.56
N GLY A 169 -3.99 -3.98 15.99
CA GLY A 169 -2.55 -4.08 16.19
C GLY A 169 -2.01 -5.46 15.80
N LYS A 170 -1.28 -6.10 16.72
CA LYS A 170 -0.70 -7.43 16.55
C LYS A 170 -1.73 -8.57 16.51
N ASP A 171 -2.91 -8.35 17.10
CA ASP A 171 -3.97 -9.35 17.23
C ASP A 171 -4.97 -9.29 16.07
N GLN A 172 -4.76 -8.38 15.10
CA GLN A 172 -5.58 -8.32 13.90
C GLN A 172 -5.43 -9.59 13.08
N GLN A 173 -6.57 -10.14 12.67
CA GLN A 173 -6.67 -11.24 11.72
C GLN A 173 -7.61 -10.87 10.58
N THR A 174 -7.42 -11.51 9.43
CA THR A 174 -8.18 -11.26 8.22
C THR A 174 -8.62 -12.55 7.55
N LYS A 175 -9.85 -12.55 7.03
CA LYS A 175 -10.45 -13.63 6.26
C LYS A 175 -10.75 -13.10 4.87
N TYR A 176 -10.32 -13.82 3.85
CA TYR A 176 -10.53 -13.46 2.46
C TYR A 176 -11.50 -14.42 1.77
N SER A 177 -12.51 -13.86 1.12
CA SER A 177 -13.59 -14.60 0.46
C SER A 177 -13.92 -13.96 -0.89
N PHE A 178 -14.38 -14.75 -1.85
CA PHE A 178 -14.73 -14.27 -3.19
C PHE A 178 -15.89 -15.09 -3.78
N GLU A 179 -16.60 -14.51 -4.74
CA GLU A 179 -17.81 -15.13 -5.32
C GLU A 179 -17.48 -15.94 -6.58
N ASN A 180 -17.05 -15.27 -7.65
CA ASN A 180 -16.96 -15.84 -9.01
C ASN A 180 -15.52 -15.88 -9.56
N GLY A 181 -14.53 -16.01 -8.67
CA GLY A 181 -13.11 -16.13 -9.03
C GLY A 181 -12.20 -15.44 -8.02
N GLU A 182 -10.97 -15.91 -7.89
CA GLU A 182 -9.94 -15.32 -7.03
C GLU A 182 -9.26 -14.14 -7.76
N LEU A 183 -8.98 -13.05 -7.03
CA LEU A 183 -8.63 -11.76 -7.60
C LEU A 183 -7.11 -11.51 -7.70
N PHE A 184 -6.28 -12.19 -6.91
CA PHE A 184 -4.85 -11.90 -6.74
C PHE A 184 -3.89 -12.97 -7.32
N GLY A 185 -4.42 -14.06 -7.87
CA GLY A 185 -3.69 -15.23 -8.35
C GLY A 185 -3.20 -16.19 -7.26
N TYR A 186 -3.72 -16.12 -6.04
CA TYR A 186 -3.28 -16.94 -4.90
C TYR A 186 -3.61 -18.43 -5.06
N GLU A 187 -4.71 -18.74 -5.74
CA GLU A 187 -5.18 -20.11 -6.01
C GLU A 187 -4.20 -20.91 -6.85
N LYS A 188 -3.29 -20.24 -7.58
CA LYS A 188 -2.28 -20.85 -8.45
C LYS A 188 -1.09 -21.43 -7.69
N TYR A 189 -0.99 -21.16 -6.39
CA TYR A 189 0.13 -21.57 -5.56
C TYR A 189 -0.39 -22.47 -4.43
N GLU A 190 0.00 -23.75 -4.42
CA GLU A 190 -0.49 -24.77 -3.48
C GLU A 190 -0.37 -24.35 -2.01
N ASP A 191 0.71 -23.65 -1.65
CA ASP A 191 0.93 -23.21 -0.28
C ASP A 191 0.10 -21.99 0.14
N ILE A 192 -0.34 -21.18 -0.82
CA ILE A 192 -1.16 -19.98 -0.58
C ILE A 192 -2.63 -20.34 -0.64
N SER A 193 -3.02 -21.27 -1.53
CA SER A 193 -4.42 -21.72 -1.66
C SER A 193 -4.95 -22.33 -0.36
N LYS A 194 -4.07 -22.85 0.52
CA LYS A 194 -4.41 -23.30 1.87
C LYS A 194 -4.95 -22.19 2.78
N LEU A 195 -4.63 -20.92 2.51
CA LEU A 195 -5.19 -19.76 3.22
C LEU A 195 -6.53 -19.30 2.63
N LEU A 196 -6.96 -19.84 1.49
CA LEU A 196 -8.25 -19.56 0.85
C LEU A 196 -9.36 -20.48 1.39
N ASP A 197 -9.34 -20.69 2.70
CA ASP A 197 -10.17 -21.67 3.41
C ASP A 197 -11.31 -21.04 4.21
N ASN A 198 -11.59 -19.76 3.94
CA ASN A 198 -12.61 -18.96 4.61
C ASN A 198 -12.41 -18.87 6.14
N ARG A 199 -11.16 -18.95 6.62
CA ARG A 199 -10.78 -18.73 8.02
C ARG A 199 -9.98 -17.43 8.17
N PHE A 200 -9.88 -16.98 9.43
CA PHE A 200 -9.10 -15.82 9.81
C PHE A 200 -7.62 -16.20 9.95
N HIS A 201 -6.76 -15.44 9.30
CA HIS A 201 -5.30 -15.59 9.31
C HIS A 201 -4.63 -14.30 9.76
N SER A 202 -3.52 -14.43 10.46
CA SER A 202 -2.67 -13.32 10.89
C SER A 202 -1.81 -12.77 9.75
N ILE A 203 -1.25 -11.57 9.94
CA ILE A 203 -0.27 -10.98 9.01
C ILE A 203 0.94 -11.89 8.75
N ASP A 204 1.39 -12.63 9.76
CA ASP A 204 2.55 -13.50 9.64
C ASP A 204 2.24 -14.75 8.81
N GLU A 205 1.05 -15.32 8.95
CA GLU A 205 0.57 -16.43 8.11
C GLU A 205 0.47 -15.99 6.64
N TRP A 206 -0.12 -14.82 6.37
CA TRP A 206 -0.17 -14.26 5.02
C TRP A 206 1.23 -14.02 4.44
N LEU A 207 2.11 -13.34 5.17
CA LEU A 207 3.47 -13.06 4.70
C LEU A 207 4.26 -14.34 4.42
N ALA A 208 4.20 -15.33 5.32
CA ALA A 208 4.95 -16.57 5.20
C ALA A 208 4.66 -17.31 3.88
N LYS A 209 3.46 -17.13 3.31
CA LYS A 209 3.03 -17.77 2.07
C LYS A 209 3.12 -16.85 0.84
N THR A 210 2.97 -15.53 1.00
CA THR A 210 2.81 -14.60 -0.14
C THR A 210 4.06 -13.79 -0.50
N TYR A 211 5.13 -13.79 0.33
CA TYR A 211 6.30 -12.90 0.13
C TYR A 211 7.03 -13.04 -1.22
N LYS A 212 6.83 -14.15 -1.95
CA LYS A 212 7.48 -14.39 -3.25
C LYS A 212 6.69 -13.92 -4.45
N ILE A 213 5.42 -13.56 -4.29
CA ILE A 213 4.49 -13.23 -5.38
C ILE A 213 4.01 -11.77 -5.29
N ASP A 214 3.24 -11.33 -6.28
CA ASP A 214 2.54 -10.04 -6.21
C ASP A 214 1.46 -10.06 -5.11
N PHE A 215 1.11 -8.88 -4.60
CA PHE A 215 0.22 -8.71 -3.45
C PHE A 215 0.72 -9.37 -2.16
N PRO A 216 2.03 -9.30 -1.83
CA PRO A 216 2.52 -9.90 -0.59
C PRO A 216 1.80 -9.28 0.61
N MET A 217 1.31 -10.12 1.53
CA MET A 217 0.54 -9.76 2.74
C MET A 217 -0.64 -8.79 2.53
N PHE A 218 -1.09 -8.60 1.29
CA PHE A 218 -1.99 -7.51 0.95
C PHE A 218 -3.37 -7.64 1.63
N ILE A 219 -3.81 -8.88 1.85
CA ILE A 219 -5.07 -9.19 2.55
C ILE A 219 -5.09 -8.61 3.96
N ASP A 220 -3.96 -8.59 4.67
CA ASP A 220 -3.89 -8.01 6.01
C ASP A 220 -3.61 -6.50 5.98
N GLN A 221 -2.79 -6.02 5.04
CA GLN A 221 -2.41 -4.61 4.94
C GLN A 221 -3.58 -3.71 4.53
N LEU A 222 -4.46 -4.18 3.63
CA LEU A 222 -5.54 -3.35 3.09
C LEU A 222 -6.54 -2.90 4.19
N PRO A 223 -7.03 -3.78 5.09
CA PRO A 223 -7.79 -3.34 6.25
C PRO A 223 -7.04 -2.37 7.16
N ARG A 224 -5.74 -2.56 7.41
CA ARG A 224 -4.95 -1.62 8.26
C ARG A 224 -4.97 -0.20 7.72
N TYR A 225 -4.90 -0.07 6.39
CA TYR A 225 -5.06 1.22 5.74
C TYR A 225 -6.46 1.79 5.96
N PHE A 226 -7.53 1.06 5.59
CA PHE A 226 -8.90 1.56 5.66
C PHE A 226 -9.45 1.77 7.09
N LYS A 227 -8.82 1.17 8.10
CA LYS A 227 -9.12 1.43 9.52
C LYS A 227 -8.68 2.83 9.95
N ASN A 228 -7.75 3.46 9.24
CA ASN A 228 -7.35 4.83 9.51
C ASN A 228 -8.52 5.77 9.20
N PRO A 229 -8.98 6.62 10.13
CA PRO A 229 -10.03 7.60 9.84
C PRO A 229 -9.64 8.65 8.80
N ARG A 230 -8.38 8.68 8.35
CA ARG A 230 -7.88 9.49 7.24
C ARG A 230 -7.72 8.71 5.93
N ALA A 231 -8.13 7.44 5.90
CA ALA A 231 -8.12 6.66 4.67
C ALA A 231 -9.06 7.26 3.63
N CYS A 232 -8.80 6.98 2.36
CA CYS A 232 -9.73 7.33 1.29
C CYS A 232 -11.02 6.50 1.36
N ASP A 233 -12.05 6.96 0.65
CA ASP A 233 -13.34 6.27 0.56
C ASP A 233 -13.31 5.16 -0.51
N ILE A 234 -12.71 5.47 -1.66
CA ILE A 234 -12.48 4.51 -2.74
C ILE A 234 -11.00 4.57 -3.13
N MET A 235 -10.36 3.41 -3.17
CA MET A 235 -9.03 3.24 -3.74
C MET A 235 -9.15 2.48 -5.06
N ILE A 236 -8.45 2.92 -6.11
CA ILE A 236 -8.32 2.14 -7.36
C ILE A 236 -6.85 1.89 -7.67
N SER A 237 -6.56 0.79 -8.37
CA SER A 237 -5.20 0.44 -8.78
C SER A 237 -5.15 0.04 -10.25
N THR A 238 -4.17 0.57 -10.98
CA THR A 238 -3.83 0.15 -12.34
C THR A 238 -2.67 -0.84 -12.38
N CYS A 239 -2.05 -1.10 -11.23
CA CYS A 239 -0.87 -1.95 -11.07
C CYS A 239 0.27 -1.60 -12.05
N GLY A 240 0.50 -0.30 -12.28
CA GLY A 240 1.55 0.21 -13.15
C GLY A 240 1.19 0.29 -14.63
N GLU A 241 -0.04 -0.07 -15.04
CA GLU A 241 -0.44 0.06 -16.45
C GLU A 241 -0.54 1.53 -16.89
N TYR A 242 -1.02 2.40 -15.98
CA TYR A 242 -1.11 3.84 -16.17
C TYR A 242 -0.64 4.58 -14.93
N GLY A 243 0.16 5.63 -15.11
CA GLY A 243 0.45 6.65 -14.10
C GLY A 243 -0.26 7.96 -14.46
N PHE A 244 -0.91 8.60 -13.49
CA PHE A 244 -1.66 9.83 -13.73
C PHE A 244 -0.98 11.09 -13.18
N ASN A 245 -0.12 10.94 -12.16
CA ASN A 245 0.57 12.05 -11.48
C ASN A 245 -0.38 13.20 -11.13
N TYR A 246 -1.59 12.87 -10.67
CA TYR A 246 -2.64 13.82 -10.35
C TYR A 246 -2.67 14.09 -8.86
N GLU A 247 -2.61 15.36 -8.49
CA GLU A 247 -2.61 15.81 -7.10
C GLU A 247 -3.57 16.98 -6.94
N HIS A 248 -4.61 16.78 -6.13
CA HIS A 248 -5.48 17.86 -5.64
C HIS A 248 -6.02 18.79 -6.75
N GLY A 249 -6.53 18.20 -7.84
CA GLY A 249 -7.21 18.95 -8.90
C GLY A 249 -6.46 19.07 -10.21
N LYS A 250 -5.19 18.64 -10.28
CA LYS A 250 -4.35 18.83 -11.46
C LYS A 250 -3.32 17.73 -11.64
N THR A 251 -2.95 17.46 -12.89
CA THR A 251 -1.77 16.66 -13.19
C THR A 251 -0.50 17.50 -13.00
N VAL A 252 0.41 17.05 -12.13
CA VAL A 252 1.58 17.83 -11.68
C VAL A 252 2.89 17.42 -12.33
N SER A 253 2.97 16.26 -12.98
CA SER A 253 4.19 15.82 -13.67
C SER A 253 3.94 14.74 -14.72
N ASN A 254 4.94 14.52 -15.58
CA ASN A 254 4.94 13.44 -16.58
C ASN A 254 5.98 12.36 -16.24
N LYS A 255 6.07 11.98 -14.95
CA LYS A 255 7.05 11.00 -14.49
C LYS A 255 6.48 9.59 -14.60
N TYR A 256 7.23 8.70 -15.25
CA TYR A 256 6.88 7.28 -15.38
C TYR A 256 7.24 6.46 -14.14
N TYR A 257 8.21 6.90 -13.34
CA TYR A 257 8.77 6.12 -12.25
C TYR A 257 8.17 6.54 -10.91
N SER A 258 7.67 5.57 -10.16
CA SER A 258 6.98 5.80 -8.89
C SER A 258 7.02 4.55 -8.00
N HIS A 259 6.21 4.53 -6.93
CA HIS A 259 6.11 3.48 -5.92
C HIS A 259 4.63 3.27 -5.48
N ASP A 260 4.41 2.54 -4.40
CA ASP A 260 3.11 2.28 -3.76
C ASP A 260 2.17 1.27 -4.42
N ILE A 261 2.48 0.72 -5.61
CA ILE A 261 1.62 -0.35 -6.14
C ILE A 261 1.74 -1.61 -5.27
N ALA A 262 0.63 -2.34 -5.10
CA ALA A 262 0.60 -3.58 -4.30
C ALA A 262 1.33 -4.78 -4.97
N LYS A 263 2.27 -4.52 -5.87
CA LYS A 263 3.10 -5.54 -6.52
C LYS A 263 4.39 -5.76 -5.75
N LYS A 264 4.98 -6.93 -5.95
CA LYS A 264 6.21 -7.34 -5.28
C LYS A 264 7.34 -6.33 -5.45
N GLU A 265 7.49 -5.75 -6.64
CA GLU A 265 8.54 -4.76 -6.96
C GLU A 265 8.45 -3.47 -6.12
N SER A 266 7.26 -3.11 -5.65
CA SER A 266 7.04 -1.93 -4.80
C SER A 266 6.91 -2.26 -3.31
N MET A 267 6.63 -3.53 -2.97
CA MET A 267 6.46 -3.97 -1.58
C MET A 267 7.70 -4.69 -1.01
N THR A 268 8.69 -5.03 -1.84
CA THR A 268 9.92 -5.72 -1.41
C THR A 268 11.07 -4.74 -1.30
N VAL A 269 11.70 -4.70 -0.14
CA VAL A 269 12.86 -3.84 0.16
C VAL A 269 13.97 -4.65 0.81
N PRO A 270 15.25 -4.24 0.64
CA PRO A 270 16.34 -4.88 1.38
C PRO A 270 16.22 -4.54 2.87
N LEU A 271 16.66 -5.47 3.71
CA LEU A 271 16.99 -5.21 5.11
C LEU A 271 18.39 -5.75 5.36
N ILE A 272 19.29 -4.88 5.82
CA ILE A 272 20.65 -5.23 6.24
C ILE A 272 20.81 -4.70 7.66
N ILE A 273 21.23 -5.57 8.58
CA ILE A 273 21.58 -5.18 9.95
C ILE A 273 22.98 -5.71 10.23
N GLY A 274 23.88 -4.85 10.70
CA GLY A 274 25.27 -5.20 10.98
C GLY A 274 25.91 -4.24 12.00
N GLY A 275 27.23 -4.30 12.12
CA GLY A 275 27.99 -3.54 13.13
C GLY A 275 28.34 -4.40 14.33
N THR A 276 27.68 -4.17 15.46
CA THR A 276 27.93 -4.86 16.74
C THR A 276 28.00 -6.39 16.61
N SER A 277 28.88 -7.00 17.41
CA SER A 277 29.06 -8.45 17.45
C SER A 277 27.86 -9.22 18.02
N GLU A 278 26.89 -8.54 18.61
CA GLU A 278 25.65 -9.15 19.10
C GLU A 278 24.69 -9.54 17.97
N ILE A 279 24.85 -8.97 16.77
CA ILE A 279 24.04 -9.31 15.62
C ILE A 279 24.54 -10.63 15.01
N PRO A 280 23.70 -11.69 14.93
CA PRO A 280 24.12 -12.96 14.38
C PRO A 280 24.32 -12.89 12.85
N ASN A 281 25.35 -13.57 12.35
CA ASN A 281 25.52 -13.76 10.92
C ASN A 281 24.48 -14.76 10.41
N SER A 282 23.40 -14.24 9.80
CA SER A 282 22.27 -15.03 9.34
C SER A 282 21.62 -14.43 8.09
N LYS A 283 20.83 -15.24 7.39
CA LYS A 283 20.06 -14.80 6.22
C LYS A 283 18.58 -15.05 6.44
N LEU A 284 17.81 -13.98 6.39
CA LEU A 284 16.35 -14.02 6.49
C LEU A 284 15.75 -14.26 5.09
N SER A 285 14.77 -15.17 5.01
CA SER A 285 14.01 -15.35 3.76
C SER A 285 13.04 -14.18 3.52
N TYR A 286 12.47 -13.64 4.60
CA TYR A 286 11.56 -12.51 4.59
C TYR A 286 11.43 -11.91 6.00
N CYS A 287 11.01 -10.66 6.07
CA CYS A 287 10.58 -9.97 7.30
C CYS A 287 9.65 -8.83 6.92
N LYS A 288 9.14 -8.10 7.91
CA LYS A 288 8.40 -6.85 7.71
C LYS A 288 9.28 -5.68 8.10
N THR A 289 9.13 -4.53 7.45
CA THR A 289 9.79 -3.29 7.89
C THR A 289 9.39 -2.92 9.32
N THR A 290 8.18 -3.27 9.76
CA THR A 290 7.73 -3.12 11.15
C THR A 290 8.52 -3.95 12.16
N ASP A 291 9.26 -4.98 11.71
CA ASP A 291 10.12 -5.81 12.56
C ASP A 291 11.44 -5.09 12.93
N VAL A 292 11.79 -3.97 12.26
CA VAL A 292 13.04 -3.23 12.51
C VAL A 292 13.06 -2.63 13.92
N VAL A 293 12.04 -1.85 14.30
CA VAL A 293 11.97 -1.18 15.60
C VAL A 293 12.11 -2.16 16.77
N PRO A 294 11.31 -3.24 16.88
CA PRO A 294 11.46 -4.18 17.98
C PRO A 294 12.81 -4.92 17.95
N THR A 295 13.43 -5.12 16.79
CA THR A 295 14.78 -5.70 16.69
C THR A 295 15.84 -4.77 17.28
N LEU A 296 15.78 -3.47 16.96
CA LEU A 296 16.72 -2.48 17.49
C LEU A 296 16.54 -2.24 18.99
N LEU A 297 15.30 -2.28 19.49
CA LEU A 297 15.04 -2.18 20.93
C LEU A 297 15.53 -3.42 21.69
N ASP A 298 15.39 -4.60 21.11
CA ASP A 298 15.89 -5.86 21.68
C ASP A 298 17.43 -5.82 21.86
N LEU A 299 18.17 -5.29 20.88
CA LEU A 299 19.63 -5.06 21.00
C LEU A 299 20.00 -4.08 22.14
N LEU A 300 19.09 -3.18 22.51
CA LEU A 300 19.28 -2.24 23.61
C LEU A 300 18.79 -2.80 24.96
N GLY A 301 18.26 -4.02 24.99
CA GLY A 301 17.60 -4.60 26.17
C GLY A 301 16.30 -3.89 26.56
N ILE A 302 15.66 -3.19 25.60
CA ILE A 302 14.42 -2.43 25.81
C ILE A 302 13.25 -3.23 25.25
N SER A 303 12.20 -3.42 26.06
CA SER A 303 10.96 -4.02 25.58
C SER A 303 10.18 -3.02 24.71
N PRO A 304 9.70 -3.42 23.52
CA PRO A 304 8.83 -2.55 22.72
C PRO A 304 7.49 -2.34 23.41
N ASP A 305 6.84 -1.20 23.13
CA ASP A 305 5.47 -0.95 23.57
C ASP A 305 4.50 -2.01 23.00
N SER A 306 3.45 -2.31 23.75
CA SER A 306 2.46 -3.35 23.40
C SER A 306 1.74 -3.10 22.06
N SER A 307 1.72 -1.87 21.57
CA SER A 307 1.14 -1.47 20.28
C SER A 307 2.00 -1.80 19.07
N VAL A 308 3.29 -2.12 19.26
CA VAL A 308 4.19 -2.49 18.15
C VAL A 308 3.77 -3.83 17.56
N VAL A 309 3.47 -3.84 16.26
CA VAL A 309 3.02 -5.03 15.53
C VAL A 309 4.18 -5.97 15.15
N GLY A 310 5.36 -5.41 14.90
CA GLY A 310 6.53 -6.19 14.51
C GLY A 310 7.07 -7.08 15.61
N LYS A 311 7.93 -8.02 15.23
CA LYS A 311 8.63 -8.93 16.15
C LYS A 311 10.13 -8.84 15.93
N SER A 312 10.89 -8.84 17.02
CA SER A 312 12.36 -8.90 16.94
C SER A 312 12.82 -10.05 16.04
N LEU A 313 13.84 -9.76 15.23
CA LEU A 313 14.45 -10.70 14.31
C LEU A 313 15.57 -11.52 14.98
N LEU A 314 16.10 -11.08 16.13
CA LEU A 314 17.22 -11.76 16.82
C LEU A 314 16.82 -13.14 17.36
N ASN A 315 15.57 -13.28 17.80
CA ASN A 315 15.06 -14.50 18.45
C ASN A 315 14.44 -15.49 17.45
N ARG A 316 14.52 -15.22 16.16
CA ARG A 316 13.99 -16.13 15.14
C ARG A 316 15.06 -17.17 14.81
N VAL A 317 14.86 -18.38 15.30
CA VAL A 317 15.64 -19.55 14.86
C VAL A 317 15.23 -19.84 13.41
N PHE A 318 16.19 -19.89 12.48
CA PHE A 318 16.00 -20.26 11.08
C PHE A 318 16.80 -21.53 10.75
#